data_AF-A0A5R8KA43-F1
#
_entry.id   AF-A0A5R8KA43-F1
#
_cell.length_a   1.000
_cell.length_b   1.000
_cell.length_c   1.000
_cell.angle_alpha   90.00
_cell.angle_beta   90.00
_cell.angle_gamma   90.00
#
_symmetry.space_group_name_H-M   'P 1'
#
loop_
_entity.id
_entity.type
_entity.pdbx_description
1 polymer ?
#
loop_
_entity_poly.entity_id
_entity_poly.type
_entity_poly.pdbx_seq_one_letter_code
_entity_poly.pdbx_strand_id
1 'polypeptide(L)'
;MLGIVAFFLLVFFPLCLLLWHWMMHRIGGWGRLAANYGATVGIEGKQFRGYGSVGLMPQNFLSFTANDEGLRIKRLQFFDRVNKPLFIPWKDFHGLRPGKSYTKETMVVLDIGRPVVGRLLLPVRVLQQSAGKVLLVEAPPATAEAAFNKEIS
;
A
#
# COMPACT_ATOMS: atom_id res chain seq x y z
N MET A 1 26.47 -38.17 -13.07
CA MET A 1 25.11 -37.63 -12.83
C MET A 1 24.87 -37.28 -11.36
N LEU A 2 25.14 -38.17 -10.39
CA LEU A 2 24.90 -37.93 -8.95
C LEU A 2 25.53 -36.64 -8.39
N GLY A 3 26.78 -36.32 -8.76
CA GLY A 3 27.43 -35.08 -8.30
C GLY A 3 26.80 -33.78 -8.83
N ILE A 4 26.27 -33.81 -10.06
CA ILE A 4 25.55 -32.67 -10.65
C ILE A 4 24.23 -32.47 -9.91
N VAL A 5 23.51 -33.56 -9.64
CA VAL A 5 22.24 -33.51 -8.90
C VAL A 5 22.45 -32.99 -7.47
N ALA A 6 23.49 -33.46 -6.78
CA ALA A 6 23.83 -33.00 -5.43
C ALA A 6 24.21 -31.50 -5.41
N PHE A 7 24.99 -31.03 -6.38
CA PHE A 7 25.31 -29.60 -6.51
C PHE A 7 24.06 -28.74 -6.70
N PHE A 8 23.13 -29.18 -7.57
CA PHE A 8 21.90 -28.45 -7.80
C PHE A 8 21.01 -28.38 -6.56
N LEU A 9 20.88 -29.46 -5.79
CA LEU A 9 20.02 -29.50 -4.61
C LEU A 9 20.64 -28.84 -3.37
N LEU A 10 21.95 -29.00 -3.15
CA LEU A 10 22.61 -28.53 -1.93
C LEU A 10 23.21 -27.14 -2.05
N VAL A 11 23.51 -26.67 -3.26
CA VAL A 11 24.17 -25.37 -3.48
C VAL A 11 23.28 -24.45 -4.31
N PHE A 12 22.90 -24.86 -5.51
CA PHE A 12 22.16 -23.98 -6.41
C PHE A 12 20.76 -23.63 -5.90
N PHE A 13 20.00 -24.63 -5.45
CA PHE A 13 18.65 -24.46 -4.95
C PHE A 13 18.56 -23.52 -3.72
N PRO A 14 19.36 -23.72 -2.63
CA PRO A 14 19.33 -22.79 -1.51
C PRO A 14 19.84 -21.40 -1.88
N LEU A 15 20.82 -21.29 -2.80
CA LEU A 15 21.27 -19.99 -3.30
C LEU A 15 20.14 -19.24 -4.03
N CYS A 16 19.39 -19.94 -4.88
CA CYS A 16 18.21 -19.38 -5.55
C CYS A 16 17.11 -18.97 -4.57
N LEU A 17 16.85 -19.77 -3.53
CA LEU A 17 15.89 -19.41 -2.48
C LEU A 17 16.31 -18.17 -1.70
N LEU A 18 17.59 -18.07 -1.34
CA LEU A 18 18.14 -16.88 -0.67
C LEU A 18 18.05 -15.64 -1.56
N LEU A 19 18.40 -15.77 -2.84
CA LEU A 19 18.30 -14.68 -3.80
C LEU A 19 16.86 -14.22 -3.97
N TRP A 20 15.92 -15.17 -4.12
CA TRP A 20 14.49 -14.88 -4.21
C TRP A 20 13.97 -14.16 -2.96
N HIS A 21 14.34 -14.64 -1.76
CA HIS A 21 13.91 -14.02 -0.50
C HIS A 21 14.46 -12.60 -0.36
N TRP A 22 15.74 -12.40 -0.70
CA TRP A 22 16.37 -11.07 -0.72
C TRP A 22 15.69 -10.12 -1.71
N MET A 23 15.36 -10.62 -2.91
CA MET A 23 14.69 -9.84 -3.95
C MET A 23 13.28 -9.43 -3.52
N MET A 24 12.51 -10.34 -2.91
CA MET A 24 11.17 -10.04 -2.38
C MET A 24 11.22 -9.02 -1.24
N HIS A 25 12.22 -9.11 -0.36
CA HIS A 25 12.41 -8.13 0.69
C HIS A 25 12.73 -6.73 0.15
N ARG A 26 13.51 -6.64 -0.95
CA ARG A 26 13.82 -5.39 -1.65
C ARG A 26 12.63 -4.81 -2.41
N ILE A 27 11.76 -5.65 -2.96
CA ILE A 27 10.58 -5.24 -3.76
C ILE A 27 9.39 -4.85 -2.87
N GLY A 28 9.41 -5.21 -1.59
CA GLY A 28 8.43 -4.79 -0.60
C GLY A 28 8.54 -3.28 -0.29
N GLY A 29 7.95 -2.43 -1.13
CA GLY A 29 7.98 -0.96 -1.04
C GLY A 29 7.60 -0.35 0.32
N TRP A 30 7.04 -1.16 1.23
CA TRP A 30 6.82 -0.82 2.64
C TRP A 30 8.09 -0.34 3.34
N GLY A 31 9.25 -1.01 3.17
CA GLY A 31 10.48 -0.62 3.88
C GLY A 31 10.95 0.78 3.50
N ARG A 32 10.85 1.13 2.21
CA ARG A 32 11.20 2.45 1.69
C ARG A 32 10.21 3.53 2.15
N LEU A 33 8.93 3.22 2.20
CA LEU A 33 7.93 4.12 2.79
C LEU A 33 8.14 4.29 4.30
N ALA A 34 8.43 3.22 5.03
CA ALA A 34 8.69 3.27 6.47
C ALA A 34 9.94 4.07 6.84
N ALA A 35 10.93 4.11 5.96
CA ALA A 35 12.11 4.95 6.15
C ALA A 35 11.80 6.45 6.05
N ASN A 36 10.84 6.85 5.22
CA ASN A 36 10.50 8.27 4.96
C ASN A 36 9.28 8.75 5.76
N TYR A 37 8.33 7.85 6.00
CA TYR A 37 6.99 8.12 6.57
C TYR A 37 6.70 7.26 7.79
N GLY A 38 7.72 6.66 8.40
CA GLY A 38 7.55 5.82 9.59
C GLY A 38 7.07 6.65 10.78
N ALA A 39 5.88 6.36 11.29
CA ALA A 39 5.30 7.06 12.43
C ALA A 39 5.24 6.16 13.66
N THR A 40 5.71 6.68 14.79
CA THR A 40 5.67 6.00 16.10
C THR A 40 4.44 6.40 16.92
N VAL A 41 3.84 7.57 16.61
CA VAL A 41 2.82 8.20 17.45
C VAL A 41 1.42 7.67 17.13
N GLY A 42 0.58 7.53 18.17
CA GLY A 42 -0.86 7.32 18.05
C GLY A 42 -1.49 8.49 17.30
N ILE A 43 -2.27 8.22 16.26
CA ILE A 43 -3.01 9.28 15.56
C ILE A 43 -4.48 9.01 15.82
N GLU A 44 -5.16 10.01 16.34
CA GLU A 44 -6.60 9.99 16.53
C GLU A 44 -7.27 10.36 15.21
N GLY A 45 -8.29 9.60 14.84
CA GLY A 45 -8.97 9.77 13.56
C GLY A 45 -9.90 8.61 13.25
N LYS A 46 -10.57 8.72 12.11
CA LYS A 46 -11.52 7.70 11.67
C LYS A 46 -10.78 6.45 11.22
N GLN A 47 -11.12 5.32 11.84
CA GLN A 47 -10.49 4.04 11.54
C GLN A 47 -11.29 3.27 10.48
N PHE A 48 -10.57 2.72 9.52
CA PHE A 48 -11.10 1.85 8.48
C PHE A 48 -10.27 0.56 8.45
N ARG A 49 -10.92 -0.55 8.15
CA ARG A 49 -10.24 -1.80 7.84
C ARG A 49 -10.59 -2.20 6.43
N GLY A 50 -9.61 -2.67 5.67
CA GLY A 50 -9.86 -3.10 4.31
C GLY A 50 -8.66 -3.70 3.62
N TYR A 51 -8.89 -4.00 2.35
CA TYR A 51 -7.90 -4.48 1.41
C TYR A 51 -7.18 -3.28 0.80
N GLY A 52 -5.87 -3.39 0.62
CA GLY A 52 -5.08 -2.37 -0.05
C GLY A 52 -3.70 -2.88 -0.38
N SER A 53 -2.91 -2.12 -1.12
CA SER A 53 -1.53 -2.49 -1.43
C SER A 53 -0.61 -1.33 -1.14
N VAL A 54 0.54 -1.62 -0.54
CA VAL A 54 1.63 -0.66 -0.38
C VAL A 54 2.79 -1.16 -1.22
N GLY A 55 3.07 -0.45 -2.31
CA GLY A 55 3.94 -0.93 -3.38
C GLY A 55 3.25 -1.97 -4.27
N LEU A 56 4.01 -2.99 -4.68
CA LEU A 56 3.57 -4.00 -5.65
C LEU A 56 2.82 -5.20 -5.04
N MET A 57 2.82 -5.33 -3.71
CA MET A 57 2.20 -6.48 -3.04
C MET A 57 0.82 -6.13 -2.47
N PRO A 58 -0.24 -6.83 -2.89
CA PRO A 58 -1.56 -6.71 -2.28
C PRO A 58 -1.51 -7.22 -0.83
N GLN A 59 -2.21 -6.52 0.06
CA GLN A 59 -2.32 -6.86 1.47
C GLN A 59 -3.78 -6.88 1.90
N ASN A 60 -4.19 -8.02 2.43
CA ASN A 60 -5.61 -8.28 2.70
C ASN A 60 -6.09 -7.78 4.07
N PHE A 61 -5.22 -7.14 4.87
CA PHE A 61 -5.53 -6.73 6.24
C PHE A 61 -4.80 -5.44 6.64
N LEU A 62 -5.16 -4.33 6.00
CA LEU A 62 -4.66 -3.02 6.35
C LEU A 62 -5.71 -2.28 7.20
N SER A 63 -5.24 -1.69 8.30
CA SER A 63 -5.98 -0.71 9.08
C SER A 63 -5.52 0.67 8.63
N PHE A 64 -6.46 1.45 8.15
CA PHE A 64 -6.27 2.84 7.78
C PHE A 64 -6.81 3.72 8.91
N THR A 65 -6.12 4.77 9.28
CA THR A 65 -6.63 5.78 10.21
C THR A 65 -6.42 7.13 9.56
N ALA A 66 -7.53 7.77 9.21
CA ALA A 66 -7.50 9.05 8.51
C ALA A 66 -7.85 10.18 9.49
N ASN A 67 -7.05 11.24 9.44
CA ASN A 67 -7.32 12.50 10.14
C ASN A 67 -7.27 13.66 9.14
N ASP A 68 -7.34 14.90 9.63
CA ASP A 68 -7.32 16.09 8.78
C ASP A 68 -5.95 16.36 8.15
N GLU A 69 -4.88 15.84 8.77
CA GLU A 69 -3.50 16.05 8.32
C GLU A 69 -3.02 15.00 7.30
N GLY A 70 -3.49 13.75 7.43
CA GLY A 70 -3.00 12.65 6.61
C GLY A 70 -3.69 11.31 6.83
N LEU A 71 -3.04 10.29 6.27
CA LEU A 71 -3.45 8.91 6.33
C LEU A 71 -2.38 8.07 7.03
N ARG A 72 -2.78 7.48 8.15
CA ARG A 72 -2.00 6.43 8.79
C ARG A 72 -2.38 5.07 8.26
N ILE A 73 -1.37 4.25 8.00
CA ILE A 73 -1.53 2.89 7.49
C ILE A 73 -0.79 1.96 8.41
N LYS A 74 -1.52 0.99 8.95
CA LYS A 74 -1.01 0.01 9.89
C LYS A 74 -1.41 -1.38 9.40
N ARG A 75 -0.47 -2.33 9.39
CA ARG A 75 -0.80 -3.75 9.21
C ARG A 75 -1.44 -4.30 10.50
N LEU A 76 -2.12 -5.44 10.42
CA LEU A 76 -2.60 -6.14 11.62
C LEU A 76 -1.52 -6.19 12.72
N GLN A 77 -1.94 -5.94 13.95
CA GLN A 77 -1.11 -5.67 15.13
C GLN A 77 -0.03 -6.72 15.41
N PHE A 78 -0.21 -7.95 14.94
CA PHE A 78 0.79 -9.02 15.03
C PHE A 78 2.09 -8.72 14.27
N PHE A 79 2.03 -7.91 13.20
CA PHE A 79 3.20 -7.56 12.40
C PHE A 79 3.86 -6.22 12.79
N ASP A 80 3.42 -5.60 13.89
CA ASP A 80 3.93 -4.30 14.36
C ASP A 80 5.43 -4.34 14.69
N ARG A 81 5.95 -5.48 15.15
CA ARG A 81 7.39 -5.65 15.45
C ARG A 81 8.26 -5.65 14.19
N VAL A 82 7.70 -6.01 13.05
CA VAL A 82 8.45 -6.14 11.78
C VAL A 82 8.21 -4.94 10.87
N ASN A 83 7.02 -4.32 10.93
CA ASN A 83 6.62 -3.27 10.02
C ASN A 83 6.18 -2.03 10.81
N LYS A 84 7.02 -0.99 10.79
CA LYS A 84 6.64 0.31 11.36
C LYS A 84 5.35 0.83 10.71
N PRO A 85 4.40 1.37 11.49
CA PRO A 85 3.24 2.05 10.94
C PRO A 85 3.69 3.23 10.09
N LEU A 86 2.93 3.51 9.04
CA LEU A 86 3.19 4.63 8.11
C LEU A 86 2.23 5.76 8.41
N PHE A 87 2.69 7.00 8.38
CA PHE A 87 1.83 8.18 8.34
C PHE A 87 2.24 9.05 7.16
N ILE A 88 1.32 9.27 6.24
CA ILE A 88 1.57 10.02 5.01
C ILE A 88 0.63 11.24 5.02
N PRO A 89 1.16 12.47 5.03
CA PRO A 89 0.36 13.68 4.93
C PRO A 89 -0.43 13.74 3.62
N TRP A 90 -1.63 14.33 3.64
CA TRP A 90 -2.48 14.41 2.44
C TRP A 90 -1.77 15.10 1.26
N LYS A 91 -0.99 16.14 1.56
CA LYS A 91 -0.18 16.90 0.60
C LYS A 91 0.84 16.09 -0.20
N ASP A 92 1.26 14.92 0.30
CA ASP A 92 2.28 14.09 -0.34
C ASP A 92 1.66 13.06 -1.30
N PHE A 93 0.34 12.87 -1.25
CA PHE A 93 -0.38 12.06 -2.22
C PHE A 93 -0.62 12.83 -3.51
N HIS A 94 -0.46 12.15 -4.63
CA HIS A 94 -0.72 12.71 -5.96
C HIS A 94 -0.96 11.58 -6.98
N GLY A 95 -1.34 11.94 -8.20
CA GLY A 95 -1.44 10.99 -9.30
C GLY A 95 -2.55 9.95 -9.11
N LEU A 96 -3.72 10.38 -8.65
CA LEU A 96 -4.89 9.52 -8.43
C LEU A 96 -5.31 8.81 -9.72
N ARG A 97 -5.35 7.49 -9.67
CA ARG A 97 -5.69 6.61 -10.79
C ARG A 97 -6.71 5.56 -10.38
N PRO A 98 -7.56 5.08 -11.30
CA PRO A 98 -8.42 3.95 -11.01
C PRO A 98 -7.56 2.69 -10.80
N GLY A 99 -7.80 2.00 -9.70
CA GLY A 99 -7.11 0.75 -9.36
C GLY A 99 -7.91 -0.47 -9.82
N LYS A 100 -7.21 -1.60 -10.00
CA LYS A 100 -7.90 -2.88 -10.17
C LYS A 100 -8.66 -3.21 -8.89
N SER A 101 -9.97 -3.34 -9.02
CA SER A 101 -10.84 -3.78 -7.93
C SER A 101 -10.89 -5.31 -7.93
N TYR A 102 -10.51 -5.92 -6.81
CA TYR A 102 -10.56 -7.37 -6.59
C TYR A 102 -11.77 -7.78 -5.75
N THR A 103 -12.60 -6.81 -5.32
CA THR A 103 -13.80 -6.99 -4.49
C THR A 103 -14.94 -6.14 -5.04
N LYS A 104 -16.09 -6.06 -4.37
CA LYS A 104 -17.17 -5.12 -4.73
C LYS A 104 -16.79 -3.64 -4.46
N GLU A 105 -15.63 -3.38 -3.84
CA GLU A 105 -15.21 -2.03 -3.47
C GLU A 105 -14.38 -1.38 -4.58
N THR A 106 -14.71 -0.14 -4.93
CA THR A 106 -13.90 0.64 -5.87
C THR A 106 -12.55 0.99 -5.27
N MET A 107 -11.48 0.64 -5.98
CA MET A 107 -10.11 0.86 -5.54
C MET A 107 -9.49 2.00 -6.35
N VAL A 108 -8.67 2.82 -5.69
CA VAL A 108 -7.87 3.87 -6.32
C VAL A 108 -6.41 3.69 -5.96
N VAL A 109 -5.53 4.02 -6.90
CA VAL A 109 -4.08 4.06 -6.72
C VAL A 109 -3.65 5.51 -6.56
N LEU A 110 -2.85 5.77 -5.53
CA LEU A 110 -2.19 7.04 -5.27
C LEU A 110 -0.67 6.84 -5.30
N ASP A 111 0.05 7.79 -5.88
CA ASP A 111 1.49 7.90 -5.74
C ASP A 111 1.82 8.74 -4.49
N ILE A 112 2.89 8.36 -3.78
CA ILE A 112 3.33 8.98 -2.52
C ILE A 112 4.71 9.59 -2.68
N GLY A 113 4.86 10.88 -2.33
CA GLY A 113 6.12 11.61 -2.25
C GLY A 113 6.68 12.10 -3.60
N ARG A 114 7.56 13.10 -3.58
CA ARG A 114 8.20 13.67 -4.77
C ARG A 114 9.73 13.61 -4.63
N PRO A 115 10.45 12.74 -5.37
CA PRO A 115 9.99 11.75 -6.36
C PRO A 115 9.19 10.59 -5.74
N VAL A 116 8.43 9.85 -6.56
CA VAL A 116 7.52 8.78 -6.09
C VAL A 116 8.28 7.76 -5.23
N VAL A 117 7.99 7.75 -3.93
CA VAL A 117 8.58 6.87 -2.92
C VAL A 117 7.86 5.52 -2.90
N GLY A 118 6.56 5.53 -3.11
CA GLY A 118 5.73 4.33 -3.15
C GLY A 118 4.35 4.60 -3.74
N ARG A 119 3.60 3.52 -3.93
CA ARG A 119 2.21 3.56 -4.39
C ARG A 119 1.29 2.95 -3.36
N LEU A 120 0.10 3.50 -3.23
CA LEU A 120 -0.91 3.04 -2.33
C LEU A 120 -2.20 2.74 -3.08
N LEU A 121 -2.63 1.49 -3.05
CA LEU A 121 -3.96 1.08 -3.48
C LEU A 121 -4.85 1.07 -2.24
N LEU A 122 -5.97 1.80 -2.27
CA LEU A 122 -6.91 1.84 -1.17
C LEU A 122 -8.37 2.01 -1.65
N PRO A 123 -9.37 1.61 -0.85
CA PRO A 123 -10.78 1.76 -1.21
C PRO A 123 -11.21 3.23 -1.25
N VAL A 124 -11.93 3.65 -2.29
CA VAL A 124 -12.40 5.05 -2.48
C VAL A 124 -13.10 5.63 -1.25
N ARG A 125 -13.89 4.82 -0.54
CA ARG A 125 -14.57 5.22 0.71
C ARG A 125 -13.64 5.84 1.76
N VAL A 126 -12.37 5.43 1.80
CA VAL A 126 -11.39 5.98 2.76
C VAL A 126 -11.09 7.44 2.42
N LEU A 127 -10.99 7.79 1.13
CA LEU A 127 -10.82 9.19 0.70
C LEU A 127 -12.10 9.99 0.92
N GLN A 128 -13.25 9.45 0.49
CA GLN A 128 -14.53 10.16 0.63
C GLN A 128 -14.89 10.51 2.08
N GLN A 129 -14.56 9.61 3.00
CA GLN A 129 -14.88 9.75 4.42
C GLN A 129 -13.74 10.37 5.25
N SER A 130 -12.77 11.01 4.60
CA SER A 130 -11.66 11.72 5.25
C SER A 130 -11.37 13.05 4.56
N ALA A 131 -10.45 13.84 5.11
CA ALA A 131 -9.93 15.05 4.46
C ALA A 131 -9.25 14.75 3.10
N GLY A 132 -8.91 13.48 2.83
CA GLY A 132 -8.43 13.01 1.52
C GLY A 132 -9.45 13.14 0.38
N LYS A 133 -10.71 13.52 0.65
CA LYS A 133 -11.73 13.78 -0.37
C LYS A 133 -11.29 14.83 -1.39
N VAL A 134 -10.42 15.78 -0.99
CA VAL A 134 -9.85 16.79 -1.88
C VAL A 134 -9.14 16.15 -3.08
N LEU A 135 -8.45 15.03 -2.87
CA LEU A 135 -7.73 14.30 -3.92
C LEU A 135 -8.68 13.69 -4.98
N LEU A 136 -9.95 13.43 -4.61
CA LEU A 136 -10.97 12.95 -5.56
C LEU A 136 -11.48 14.09 -6.44
N VAL A 137 -11.52 15.32 -5.92
CA VAL A 137 -11.95 16.51 -6.66
C VAL A 137 -10.87 16.97 -7.65
N GLU A 138 -9.61 16.84 -7.26
CA GLU A 138 -8.46 17.16 -8.12
C GLU A 138 -8.15 16.08 -9.16
N ALA A 139 -8.83 14.94 -9.11
CA ALA A 139 -8.63 13.85 -10.05
C ALA A 139 -9.21 14.20 -11.44
N PRO A 140 -8.61 13.68 -12.54
CA PRO A 140 -9.18 13.83 -13.87
C PRO A 140 -10.64 13.33 -13.91
N PRO A 141 -11.54 14.00 -14.66
CA PRO A 141 -12.98 13.70 -14.64
C PRO A 141 -13.30 12.24 -14.93
N ALA A 142 -12.57 11.59 -15.84
CA ALA A 142 -12.73 10.17 -16.14
C ALA A 142 -12.46 9.24 -14.94
N THR A 143 -11.61 9.66 -14.00
CA THR A 143 -11.30 8.89 -12.79
C THR A 143 -12.30 9.17 -11.67
N ALA A 144 -12.75 10.42 -11.54
CA ALA A 144 -13.79 10.80 -10.60
C ALA A 144 -15.15 10.17 -10.96
N GLU A 145 -15.54 10.18 -12.24
CA GLU A 145 -16.78 9.54 -12.73
C GLU A 145 -16.75 8.02 -12.57
N ALA A 146 -15.63 7.36 -12.89
CA ALA A 146 -15.50 5.91 -12.70
C ALA A 146 -15.55 5.52 -11.21
N ALA A 147 -15.04 6.38 -10.33
CA ALA A 147 -15.12 6.17 -8.90
C ALA A 147 -16.54 6.37 -8.35
N PHE A 148 -17.25 7.38 -8.85
CA PHE A 148 -18.58 7.77 -8.37
C PHE A 148 -19.71 6.89 -8.93
N ASN A 149 -19.72 6.62 -10.24
CA ASN A 149 -20.80 5.84 -10.88
C ASN A 149 -20.85 4.38 -10.43
N LYS A 150 -19.73 3.82 -9.97
CA LYS A 150 -19.64 2.42 -9.54
C LYS A 150 -20.12 2.19 -8.09
N GLU A 151 -20.35 3.24 -7.32
CA GLU A 151 -20.90 3.14 -5.96
C GLU A 151 -22.43 3.24 -5.92
N ILE A 152 -23.06 3.71 -7.01
CA ILE A 152 -24.52 3.89 -7.13
C ILE A 152 -25.19 2.68 -7.81
N SER A 153 -24.40 1.74 -8.37
CA SER A 153 -24.88 0.47 -8.96
C SER A 153 -24.65 -0.72 -8.04
#